data_AF-A0A7W4KGA9-F1
#
_entry.id   AF-A0A7W4KGA9-F1
#
_cell.length_a   1.000
_cell.length_b   1.000
_cell.length_c   1.000
_cell.angle_alpha   90.00
_cell.angle_beta   90.00
_cell.angle_gamma   90.00
#
_symmetry.space_group_name_H-M   'P 1'
#
loop_
_entity.id
_entity.type
_entity.pdbx_description
1 polymer ?
#
loop_
_entity_poly.entity_id
_entity_poly.type
_entity_poly.pdbx_seq_one_letter_code
_entity_poly.pdbx_strand_id
1 'polypeptide(L)'
;MSDITADAIALESAMERLRQERETFNQTLIHQERWFILRLAMGYTAVVLLPLIAILCGYIVFAPENYSTTTVSIATGALLTDVLGLFASIWKVVLSPASIGKLSPVTDAPARPQRKARTLPSSGATPST
;
A
#
# COMPACT_ATOMS: atom_id res chain seq x y z
N MET A 1 7.78 47.31 10.21
CA MET A 1 9.07 46.74 9.77
C MET A 1 9.24 45.29 10.22
N SER A 2 8.74 44.90 11.41
CA SER A 2 8.78 43.52 11.95
C SER A 2 7.88 42.51 11.23
N ASP A 3 6.73 42.94 10.70
CA ASP A 3 5.78 42.02 10.07
C ASP A 3 6.29 41.49 8.71
N ILE A 4 6.99 42.34 7.95
CA ILE A 4 7.57 41.97 6.64
C ILE A 4 8.65 40.89 6.80
N THR A 5 9.43 40.93 7.89
CA THR A 5 10.46 39.91 8.16
C THR A 5 9.86 38.58 8.59
N ALA A 6 8.76 38.60 9.34
CA ALA A 6 8.06 37.39 9.75
C ALA A 6 7.41 36.68 8.54
N ASP A 7 6.79 37.45 7.64
CA ASP A 7 6.19 36.93 6.42
C ASP A 7 7.23 36.36 5.45
N ALA A 8 8.40 36.98 5.34
CA ALA A 8 9.50 36.47 4.51
C ALA A 8 10.04 35.11 5.01
N ILE A 9 10.25 34.97 6.32
CA ILE A 9 10.71 33.71 6.94
C ILE A 9 9.63 32.61 6.80
N ALA A 10 8.35 32.97 6.92
CA ALA A 10 7.24 32.05 6.69
C ALA A 10 7.19 31.57 5.23
N LEU A 11 7.47 32.46 4.26
CA LEU A 11 7.52 32.11 2.85
C LEU A 11 8.68 31.15 2.54
N GLU A 12 9.89 31.45 3.01
CA GLU A 12 11.08 30.61 2.80
C GLU A 12 10.90 29.22 3.40
N SER A 13 10.37 29.13 4.63
CA SER A 13 10.11 27.84 5.28
C SER A 13 8.99 27.05 4.60
N ALA A 14 7.97 27.71 4.04
CA ALA A 14 6.93 27.05 3.25
C ALA A 14 7.47 26.50 1.92
N MET A 15 8.37 27.25 1.26
CA MET A 15 9.02 26.79 0.03
C MET A 15 9.93 25.59 0.27
N GLU A 16 10.71 25.57 1.34
CA GLU A 16 11.57 24.43 1.66
C GLU A 16 10.76 23.18 2.01
N ARG A 17 9.62 23.33 2.70
CA ARG A 17 8.68 22.22 2.97
C ARG A 17 8.16 21.60 1.68
N LEU A 18 7.71 22.42 0.73
CA LEU A 18 7.24 21.91 -0.57
C LEU A 18 8.34 21.15 -1.33
N ARG A 19 9.60 21.57 -1.18
CA ARG A 19 10.75 20.87 -1.77
C ARG A 19 10.94 19.50 -1.15
N GLN A 20 10.93 19.42 0.19
CA GLN A 20 11.07 18.16 0.92
C GLN A 20 9.91 17.19 0.66
N GLU A 21 8.68 17.71 0.60
CA GLU A 21 7.49 16.91 0.25
C GLU A 21 7.62 16.32 -1.16
N ARG A 22 8.14 17.10 -2.11
CA ARG A 22 8.34 16.63 -3.48
C ARG A 22 9.43 15.56 -3.58
N GLU A 23 10.54 15.74 -2.86
CA GLU A 23 11.64 14.78 -2.82
C GLU A 23 11.19 13.45 -2.18
N THR A 24 10.50 13.51 -1.04
CA THR A 24 9.98 12.33 -0.33
C THR A 24 8.88 11.62 -1.12
N PHE A 25 7.99 12.36 -1.80
CA PHE A 25 7.00 11.80 -2.70
C PHE A 25 7.62 11.03 -3.85
N ASN A 26 8.62 11.62 -4.53
CA ASN A 26 9.31 10.97 -5.64
C ASN A 26 10.03 9.69 -5.20
N GLN A 27 10.70 9.70 -4.03
CA GLN A 27 11.34 8.49 -3.50
C GLN A 27 10.32 7.39 -3.20
N THR A 28 9.17 7.77 -2.62
CA THR A 28 8.08 6.83 -2.30
C THR A 28 7.50 6.21 -3.57
N LEU A 29 7.32 7.00 -4.63
CA LEU A 29 6.79 6.55 -5.92
C LEU A 29 7.69 5.48 -6.55
N ILE A 30 9.01 5.72 -6.59
CA ILE A 30 9.99 4.75 -7.13
C ILE A 30 10.03 3.48 -6.28
N HIS A 31 9.95 3.61 -4.95
CA HIS A 31 9.94 2.45 -4.07
C HIS A 31 8.69 1.59 -4.28
N GLN A 32 7.52 2.22 -4.41
CA GLN A 32 6.26 1.51 -4.67
C GLN A 32 6.28 0.80 -6.03
N GLU A 33 6.79 1.44 -7.08
CA GLU A 33 6.91 0.84 -8.41
C GLU A 33 7.76 -0.43 -8.37
N ARG A 34 8.96 -0.37 -7.80
CA ARG A 34 9.86 -1.53 -7.70
C ARG A 34 9.25 -2.65 -6.88
N TRP A 35 8.59 -2.30 -5.78
CA TRP A 35 7.97 -3.29 -4.92
C TRP A 35 6.73 -3.93 -5.55
N PHE A 36 6.00 -3.17 -6.39
CA PHE A 36 4.92 -3.69 -7.21
C PHE A 36 5.44 -4.68 -8.26
N ILE A 37 6.49 -4.33 -8.99
CA ILE A 37 7.12 -5.22 -9.98
C ILE A 37 7.60 -6.52 -9.31
N LEU A 38 8.24 -6.43 -8.14
CA LEU A 38 8.70 -7.60 -7.41
C LEU A 38 7.54 -8.52 -6.99
N ARG A 39 6.46 -7.94 -6.47
CA ARG A 39 5.23 -8.69 -6.14
C ARG A 39 4.60 -9.33 -7.36
N LEU A 40 4.57 -8.61 -8.47
CA LEU A 40 4.02 -9.11 -9.73
C LEU A 40 4.85 -10.29 -10.25
N ALA A 41 6.17 -10.17 -10.24
CA ALA A 41 7.08 -11.24 -10.63
C ALA A 41 6.91 -12.48 -9.73
N MET A 42 6.87 -12.30 -8.40
CA MET A 42 6.63 -13.39 -7.45
C MET A 42 5.25 -14.06 -7.65
N GLY A 43 4.23 -13.28 -8.01
CA GLY A 43 2.91 -13.82 -8.35
C GLY A 43 2.95 -14.66 -9.63
N TYR A 44 3.57 -14.15 -10.69
CA TYR A 44 3.70 -14.88 -11.96
C TYR A 44 4.52 -16.16 -11.80
N THR A 45 5.62 -16.15 -11.03
CA THR A 45 6.39 -17.37 -10.79
C THR A 45 5.57 -18.40 -10.05
N ALA A 46 4.79 -18.01 -9.04
CA ALA A 46 3.89 -18.92 -8.34
C ALA A 46 2.83 -19.52 -9.27
N VAL A 47 2.18 -18.70 -10.11
CA VAL A 47 1.16 -19.17 -11.07
C VAL A 47 1.71 -20.20 -12.06
N VAL A 48 2.99 -20.12 -12.43
CA VAL A 48 3.62 -21.07 -13.36
C VAL A 48 4.18 -22.29 -12.64
N LEU A 49 4.88 -22.09 -11.51
CA LEU A 49 5.59 -23.15 -10.80
C LEU A 49 4.62 -24.17 -10.19
N LEU A 50 3.51 -23.69 -9.64
CA LEU A 50 2.55 -24.50 -8.91
C LEU A 50 1.83 -25.54 -9.79
N PRO A 51 1.26 -25.20 -10.97
CA PRO A 51 0.73 -26.22 -11.86
C PRO A 51 1.82 -27.18 -12.37
N LEU A 52 3.06 -26.70 -12.54
CA LEU A 52 4.18 -27.55 -12.96
C LEU A 52 4.49 -28.64 -11.92
N ILE A 53 4.56 -28.26 -10.64
CA ILE A 53 4.73 -29.20 -9.52
C ILE A 53 3.52 -30.12 -9.39
N ALA A 54 2.30 -29.60 -9.54
CA ALA A 54 1.08 -30.40 -9.47
C ALA A 54 1.02 -31.46 -10.58
N ILE A 55 1.39 -31.11 -11.83
CA ILE A 55 1.47 -32.04 -12.95
C ILE A 55 2.53 -33.11 -12.69
N LEU A 56 3.72 -32.70 -12.22
CA LEU A 56 4.82 -33.63 -11.92
C LEU A 56 4.43 -34.62 -10.81
N CYS A 57 3.87 -34.13 -9.72
CA CYS A 57 3.41 -34.98 -8.61
C CYS A 57 2.24 -35.88 -9.04
N GLY A 58 1.29 -35.35 -9.82
CA GLY A 58 0.21 -36.13 -10.40
C GLY A 58 0.73 -37.28 -11.26
N TYR A 59 1.70 -37.01 -12.14
CA TYR A 59 2.33 -38.04 -12.98
C TYR A 59 2.97 -39.17 -12.16
N ILE A 60 3.70 -38.82 -11.08
CA ILE A 60 4.31 -39.81 -10.17
C ILE A 60 3.24 -40.66 -9.48
N VAL A 61 2.15 -40.04 -9.03
CA VAL A 61 1.06 -40.73 -8.32
C VAL A 61 0.25 -41.65 -9.24
N PHE A 62 0.04 -41.27 -10.51
CA PHE A 62 -0.70 -42.09 -11.48
C PHE A 62 0.12 -43.24 -12.08
N ALA A 63 1.44 -43.24 -11.93
CA ALA A 63 2.33 -44.32 -12.41
C ALA A 63 3.11 -44.99 -11.25
N PRO A 64 2.45 -45.49 -10.20
CA PRO A 64 3.11 -45.95 -8.98
C PRO A 64 4.03 -47.16 -9.19
N GLU A 65 3.82 -47.96 -10.24
CA GLU A 65 4.63 -49.15 -10.54
C GLU A 65 6.06 -48.81 -10.96
N ASN A 66 6.30 -47.60 -11.47
CA ASN A 66 7.63 -47.15 -11.92
C ASN A 66 8.45 -46.46 -10.83
N TYR A 67 7.86 -46.23 -9.64
CA TYR A 67 8.45 -45.38 -8.61
C TYR A 67 8.49 -46.08 -7.26
N SER A 68 9.54 -45.78 -6.49
CA SER A 68 9.68 -46.27 -5.12
C SER A 68 8.56 -45.71 -4.23
N THR A 69 8.11 -46.50 -3.26
CA THR A 69 7.10 -46.10 -2.28
C THR A 69 7.48 -44.82 -1.52
N THR A 70 8.77 -44.59 -1.29
CA THR A 70 9.29 -43.35 -0.71
C THR A 70 9.07 -42.14 -1.62
N THR A 71 9.20 -42.30 -2.93
CA THR A 71 9.01 -41.20 -3.90
C THR A 71 7.53 -40.82 -3.98
N VAL A 72 6.64 -41.81 -3.99
CA VAL A 72 5.19 -41.59 -4.02
C VAL A 72 4.71 -40.90 -2.73
N SER A 73 5.24 -41.28 -1.56
CA SER A 73 4.86 -40.64 -0.29
C SER A 73 5.32 -39.19 -0.22
N ILE A 74 6.55 -38.88 -0.67
CA ILE A 74 7.06 -37.51 -0.76
C ILE A 74 6.21 -36.69 -1.75
N ALA A 75 5.92 -37.22 -2.93
CA ALA A 75 5.09 -36.53 -3.93
C ALA A 75 3.68 -36.24 -3.41
N THR A 76 3.06 -37.21 -2.73
CA THR A 76 1.73 -37.05 -2.12
C THR A 76 1.75 -36.00 -1.01
N GLY A 77 2.75 -36.03 -0.14
CA GLY A 77 2.91 -35.05 0.94
C GLY A 77 3.18 -33.63 0.42
N ALA A 78 3.99 -33.51 -0.64
CA ALA A 78 4.23 -32.25 -1.33
C ALA A 78 2.92 -31.68 -1.92
N LEU A 79 2.14 -32.50 -2.62
CA LEU A 79 0.87 -32.10 -3.23
C LEU A 79 -0.15 -31.65 -2.17
N LEU A 80 -0.24 -32.37 -1.05
CA LEU A 80 -1.10 -31.97 0.08
C LEU A 80 -0.67 -30.62 0.68
N THR A 81 0.64 -30.43 0.88
CA THR A 81 1.20 -29.19 1.43
C THR A 81 0.93 -28.01 0.49
N ASP A 82 1.05 -28.22 -0.82
CA ASP A 82 0.83 -27.19 -1.84
C ASP A 82 -0.65 -26.75 -1.87
N VAL A 83 -1.59 -27.69 -1.77
CA VAL A 83 -3.04 -27.39 -1.68
C VAL A 83 -3.36 -26.61 -0.40
N LEU A 84 -2.84 -27.03 0.75
CA LEU A 84 -3.05 -26.31 2.02
C LEU A 84 -2.40 -24.92 1.99
N GLY A 85 -1.20 -24.81 1.43
CA GLY A 85 -0.49 -23.54 1.23
C GLY A 85 -1.27 -22.59 0.33
N LEU A 86 -1.85 -23.10 -0.76
CA LEU A 86 -2.73 -22.33 -1.63
C LEU A 86 -3.96 -21.81 -0.89
N PHE A 87 -4.69 -22.66 -0.19
CA PHE A 87 -5.85 -22.24 0.59
C PHE A 87 -5.47 -21.18 1.63
N ALA A 88 -4.39 -21.37 2.37
CA ALA A 88 -3.91 -20.40 3.35
C ALA A 88 -3.49 -19.07 2.69
N SER A 89 -2.86 -19.11 1.52
CA SER A 89 -2.45 -17.92 0.79
C SER A 89 -3.65 -17.12 0.28
N ILE A 90 -4.65 -17.78 -0.31
CA ILE A 90 -5.89 -17.15 -0.78
C ILE A 90 -6.62 -16.54 0.41
N TRP A 91 -6.77 -17.29 1.50
CA TRP A 91 -7.39 -16.81 2.73
C TRP A 91 -6.68 -15.55 3.26
N LYS A 92 -5.35 -15.58 3.32
CA LYS A 92 -4.53 -14.45 3.76
C LYS A 92 -4.67 -13.24 2.85
N VAL A 93 -4.71 -13.43 1.53
CA VAL A 93 -4.84 -12.34 0.54
C VAL A 93 -6.23 -11.70 0.61
N VAL A 94 -7.28 -12.52 0.65
CA VAL A 94 -8.68 -12.06 0.71
C VAL A 94 -8.98 -11.34 2.02
N LEU A 95 -8.41 -11.79 3.13
CA LEU A 95 -8.68 -11.22 4.46
C LEU A 95 -7.67 -10.17 4.91
N SER A 96 -6.58 -9.92 4.17
CA SER A 96 -5.65 -8.84 4.51
C SER A 96 -6.11 -7.51 3.89
N PRO A 97 -6.62 -6.54 4.68
CA PRO A 97 -6.94 -5.20 4.18
C PRO A 97 -5.71 -4.40 3.71
N ALA A 98 -4.49 -4.87 4.03
CA ALA A 98 -3.23 -4.30 3.57
C ALA A 98 -2.94 -4.56 2.07
N SER A 99 -3.71 -5.44 1.41
CA SER A 99 -3.64 -5.69 -0.04
C SER A 99 -4.26 -4.54 -0.85
N ILE A 100 -5.17 -3.77 -0.22
CA ILE A 100 -5.78 -2.59 -0.80
C ILE A 100 -4.82 -1.43 -0.50
N GLY A 101 -3.99 -1.09 -1.49
CA GLY A 101 -3.06 0.03 -1.44
C GLY A 101 -3.80 1.34 -1.19
N LYS A 102 -4.04 1.67 0.07
CA LYS A 102 -4.46 3.01 0.47
C LYS A 102 -3.21 3.88 0.44
N LEU A 103 -3.02 4.59 -0.67
CA LEU A 103 -2.19 5.79 -0.70
C LEU A 103 -2.81 6.77 0.31
N SER A 104 -2.30 6.81 1.54
CA SER A 104 -2.67 7.88 2.47
C SER A 104 -2.07 9.17 1.93
N PRO A 105 -2.87 10.21 1.65
CA PRO A 105 -2.33 11.50 1.24
C PRO A 105 -1.41 12.01 2.35
N VAL A 106 -0.15 12.32 2.00
CA VAL A 106 0.87 12.92 2.89
C VAL A 106 0.57 14.41 3.17
N THR A 107 -0.52 14.95 2.63
CA THR A 107 -0.95 16.31 2.94
C THR A 107 -1.72 16.32 4.26
N ASP A 108 -1.01 16.54 5.37
CA ASP A 108 -1.64 17.17 6.52
C ASP A 108 -2.08 18.56 6.04
N ALA A 109 -3.34 18.68 5.63
CA ALA A 109 -3.91 19.96 5.21
C ALA A 109 -3.58 20.99 6.29
N PRO A 110 -2.78 22.04 5.99
CA PRO A 110 -2.40 22.99 7.00
C PRO A 110 -3.70 23.54 7.59
N ALA A 111 -3.85 23.41 8.91
CA ALA A 111 -5.02 23.88 9.64
C ALA A 111 -5.30 25.31 9.18
N ARG A 112 -6.37 25.46 8.40
CA ARG A 112 -6.79 26.75 7.85
C ARG A 112 -6.89 27.69 9.03
N PRO A 113 -6.09 28.77 9.11
CA PRO A 113 -6.18 29.68 10.24
C PRO A 113 -7.62 30.20 10.25
N GLN A 114 -8.37 29.85 11.29
CA GLN A 114 -9.70 30.40 11.51
C GLN A 114 -9.50 31.91 11.69
N ARG A 115 -9.67 32.65 10.61
CA ARG A 115 -9.83 34.09 10.62
C ARG A 115 -11.08 34.35 11.45
N LYS A 116 -10.89 34.61 12.76
CA LYS A 116 -11.93 35.05 13.70
C LYS A 116 -12.80 36.06 12.95
N ALA A 117 -14.07 35.72 12.80
CA ALA A 117 -15.05 36.57 12.15
C ALA A 117 -14.96 37.95 12.81
N ARG A 118 -14.52 38.94 12.03
CA ARG A 118 -14.53 40.35 12.39
C ARG A 118 -16.00 40.70 12.60
N THR A 119 -16.45 40.71 13.86
CA THR A 119 -17.73 41.26 14.27
C THR A 119 -17.76 42.70 13.80
N LEU A 120 -18.50 42.97 12.72
CA LEU A 120 -18.85 44.33 12.36
C LEU A 120 -19.77 44.86 13.47
N PRO A 121 -19.53 46.07 14.02
CA PRO A 121 -20.51 46.71 14.87
C PRO A 121 -21.77 46.97 14.04
N SER A 122 -22.89 46.40 14.50
CA SER A 122 -24.24 46.63 14.03
C SER A 122 -24.55 48.12 14.10
N SER A 123 -24.45 48.80 12.97
CA SER A 123 -24.95 50.16 12.78
C SER A 123 -26.47 50.14 12.72
N GLY A 124 -27.11 50.91 13.61
CA GLY A 124 -28.45 51.46 13.40
C GLY A 124 -29.61 50.71 14.04
N ALA A 125 -30.20 51.29 15.09
CA ALA A 125 -31.62 51.68 15.13
C ALA A 125 -31.97 52.30 16.50
N THR A 126 -32.16 53.61 16.51
CA THR A 126 -33.04 54.29 17.47
C THR A 126 -34.48 53.81 17.26
N PRO A 127 -35.30 53.79 18.32
CA PRO A 127 -36.51 54.58 18.21
C PRO A 127 -36.86 55.37 19.48
N SER A 128 -37.39 56.56 19.20
CA SER A 128 -38.15 57.46 20.06
C SER A 128 -39.38 56.82 20.70
N THR A 129 -39.62 57.12 21.97
CA THR A 129 -40.85 57.76 22.50
C THR A 129 -40.57 58.27 23.90
#